data_AF-A0A7K8YD25-F1
#
_entry.id   AF-A0A7K8YD25-F1
#
_cell.length_a   1.000
_cell.length_b   1.000
_cell.length_c   1.000
_cell.angle_alpha   90.00
_cell.angle_beta   90.00
_cell.angle_gamma   90.00
#
_symmetry.space_group_name_H-M   'P 1'
#
loop_
_entity.id
_entity.type
_entity.pdbx_description
1 polymer ?
#
loop_
_entity_poly.entity_id
_entity_poly.type
_entity_poly.pdbx_seq_one_letter_code
_entity_poly.pdbx_strand_id
1 'polypeptide(L)'
;APGMTPGMAPGATPPGRARLAQPQPQPQPQPPAQPKGRELFRTQRKESEGSVDCPSLEFEYGDADGHSAELAELYSYTEEPELSHNRRCFEEDFHAQVPGRRWLELDEAQQKAFVMHLLDGLEVVNRDRRLRVARAILYLAQGVFGDCDNEGDVLHWSRHNSFLLYQLGTFSAFLELLNMETENSQACSSALRKPAISLADSTELRVLLSVMYLMVENIRVEQETDPPEWRTCRETFRTELSFPVHTEEPFALLLFTMVTKFCSGHAPHFPMKKVLLLLWKVLLFTLGGFEALQALKVRRRAELGLPPLPEDSIQVVRSMRAASPPTYSVELVEQQQQQQQQQKRSHRSRRPLVKQDSLDIYNERDPFKNDEGGVDEEENDDVDGGIEGELDLMERDTIVAPTPPQRPPIERVSFPKGLPWAPKVRQKDIEHFLEASRNKFIGFTLGQDTETLIGLPRPIHESVKTLKQHKYISISDVQIKNEEELEKCPMSLGEEEVEETPCEVLYRAMLYNLPQYMVS
;
A
#
# COMPACT_ATOMS: atom_id res chain seq x y z
N ALA A 1 35.61 -38.98 -58.26
CA ALA A 1 34.72 -40.14 -58.49
C ALA A 1 33.50 -39.98 -57.58
N PRO A 2 32.28 -40.25 -58.09
CA PRO A 2 31.33 -39.15 -58.29
C PRO A 2 29.91 -39.41 -57.77
N GLY A 3 29.06 -38.40 -57.93
CA GLY A 3 27.62 -38.54 -58.21
C GLY A 3 26.76 -37.60 -57.37
N MET A 4 25.73 -36.91 -57.86
CA MET A 4 25.26 -36.60 -59.22
C MET A 4 24.12 -35.58 -59.01
N THR A 5 24.09 -34.53 -59.84
CA THR A 5 23.06 -33.49 -60.07
C THR A 5 21.72 -34.09 -60.59
N PRO A 6 20.61 -33.35 -60.93
CA PRO A 6 20.50 -31.95 -61.40
C PRO A 6 19.23 -31.15 -60.97
N GLY A 7 19.20 -29.81 -61.07
CA GLY A 7 18.80 -28.97 -62.24
C GLY A 7 17.76 -27.95 -61.74
N MET A 8 17.53 -26.72 -62.24
CA MET A 8 17.80 -26.05 -63.52
C MET A 8 17.59 -24.52 -63.29
N ALA A 9 18.44 -23.66 -63.88
CA ALA A 9 18.16 -22.23 -64.18
C ALA A 9 17.66 -22.12 -65.64
N PRO A 10 17.23 -20.95 -66.22
CA PRO A 10 18.06 -19.74 -66.48
C PRO A 10 17.25 -18.41 -66.45
N GLY A 11 17.69 -17.17 -66.73
CA GLY A 11 18.91 -16.50 -67.26
C GLY A 11 18.71 -14.97 -67.15
N ALA A 12 19.73 -14.14 -66.83
CA ALA A 12 20.70 -13.45 -67.71
C ALA A 12 20.07 -12.37 -68.66
N THR A 13 20.10 -11.06 -68.35
CA THR A 13 21.08 -9.96 -68.69
C THR A 13 21.20 -9.60 -70.20
N PRO A 14 21.74 -8.42 -70.68
CA PRO A 14 22.11 -7.10 -70.11
C PRO A 14 21.70 -5.87 -71.04
N PRO A 15 22.55 -4.87 -71.43
CA PRO A 15 22.57 -3.50 -70.87
C PRO A 15 22.47 -2.30 -71.87
N GLY A 16 22.13 -1.11 -71.33
CA GLY A 16 22.75 0.21 -71.62
C GLY A 16 22.56 0.94 -72.97
N ARG A 17 22.07 2.20 -72.93
CA ARG A 17 22.64 3.35 -73.66
C ARG A 17 22.07 4.71 -73.24
N ALA A 18 22.96 5.69 -73.13
CA ALA A 18 22.71 7.10 -72.79
C ALA A 18 22.72 8.02 -74.03
N ARG A 19 22.02 9.18 -73.93
CA ARG A 19 22.18 10.50 -74.62
C ARG A 19 20.78 11.14 -74.81
N LEU A 20 20.50 12.45 -74.68
CA LEU A 20 21.23 13.72 -74.82
C LEU A 20 20.47 14.84 -74.05
N ALA A 21 21.13 15.99 -73.85
CA ALA A 21 20.67 17.15 -73.08
C ALA A 21 20.23 18.35 -73.96
N GLN A 22 19.46 19.25 -73.29
CA GLN A 22 19.16 20.71 -73.53
C GLN A 22 17.97 21.12 -74.43
N PRO A 23 17.36 22.35 -74.26
CA PRO A 23 17.56 23.42 -73.25
C PRO A 23 16.26 23.96 -72.55
N GLN A 24 16.43 24.82 -71.53
CA GLN A 24 15.39 25.54 -70.76
C GLN A 24 14.68 26.67 -71.55
N PRO A 25 13.51 27.18 -71.10
CA PRO A 25 13.50 28.40 -70.26
C PRO A 25 12.45 28.41 -69.10
N GLN A 26 12.72 29.22 -68.06
CA GLN A 26 11.87 29.47 -66.88
C GLN A 26 10.56 30.23 -67.23
N PRO A 27 9.52 30.16 -66.37
CA PRO A 27 9.23 31.33 -65.52
C PRO A 27 8.66 31.05 -64.11
N GLN A 28 9.09 31.90 -63.16
CA GLN A 28 8.39 32.50 -62.00
C GLN A 28 7.77 31.63 -60.85
N PRO A 29 7.79 32.16 -59.59
CA PRO A 29 7.58 31.37 -58.38
C PRO A 29 6.12 31.33 -57.92
N GLN A 30 5.67 30.16 -57.45
CA GLN A 30 4.43 30.00 -56.67
C GLN A 30 4.78 29.79 -55.18
N PRO A 31 3.96 30.31 -54.25
CA PRO A 31 4.24 30.30 -52.81
C PRO A 31 4.16 28.87 -52.20
N PRO A 32 4.90 28.57 -51.12
CA PRO A 32 4.85 27.26 -50.49
C PRO A 32 3.49 27.02 -49.81
N ALA A 33 2.89 25.88 -50.12
CA ALA A 33 1.70 25.37 -49.45
C ALA A 33 2.01 25.05 -47.98
N GLN A 34 1.18 25.55 -47.07
CA GLN A 34 1.20 25.22 -45.64
C GLN A 34 0.95 23.72 -45.43
N PRO A 35 1.73 23.03 -44.57
CA PRO A 35 1.47 21.64 -44.22
C PRO A 35 0.23 21.54 -43.31
N LYS A 36 -0.71 20.70 -43.76
CA LYS A 36 -1.97 20.35 -43.10
C LYS A 36 -1.75 19.76 -41.69
N GLY A 37 -2.24 20.43 -40.66
CA GLY A 37 -2.96 19.94 -39.46
C GLY A 37 -2.45 18.77 -38.61
N ARG A 38 -1.44 18.01 -39.03
CA ARG A 38 -1.02 16.76 -38.38
C ARG A 38 0.31 16.88 -37.64
N GLU A 39 1.06 17.95 -37.87
CA GLU A 39 2.32 18.23 -37.18
C GLU A 39 2.12 19.06 -35.89
N LEU A 40 1.10 19.93 -35.84
CA LEU A 40 0.79 20.73 -34.64
C LEU A 40 0.42 19.87 -33.42
N PHE A 41 -0.32 18.77 -33.60
CA PHE A 41 -0.61 17.83 -32.52
C PHE A 41 0.60 17.01 -32.06
N ARG A 42 1.65 16.93 -32.88
CA ARG A 42 2.89 16.23 -32.51
C ARG A 42 3.83 17.13 -31.71
N THR A 43 3.75 18.44 -31.92
CA THR A 43 4.50 19.46 -31.15
C THR A 43 3.82 19.77 -29.82
N GLN A 44 2.48 19.83 -29.78
CA GLN A 44 1.75 20.09 -28.53
C GLN A 44 1.90 18.98 -27.48
N ARG A 45 2.10 17.72 -27.92
CA ARG A 45 2.41 16.61 -27.00
C ARG A 45 3.86 16.61 -26.51
N LYS A 46 4.73 17.42 -27.13
CA LYS A 46 6.15 17.55 -26.80
C LYS A 46 6.44 18.75 -25.90
N GLU A 47 5.57 19.76 -25.88
CA GLU A 47 5.70 20.94 -25.03
C GLU A 47 5.11 20.77 -23.62
N SER A 48 4.39 19.68 -23.35
CA SER A 48 3.99 19.30 -21.99
C SER A 48 5.03 18.48 -21.23
N GLU A 49 6.20 18.20 -21.82
CA GLU A 49 7.39 17.83 -21.06
C GLU A 49 8.02 19.10 -20.48
N GLY A 50 7.25 19.78 -19.62
CA GLY A 50 7.78 20.81 -18.74
C GLY A 50 8.92 20.21 -17.94
N SER A 51 10.11 20.77 -18.17
CA SER A 51 11.40 20.47 -17.56
C SER A 51 11.35 20.60 -16.03
N VAL A 52 10.71 19.64 -15.38
CA VAL A 52 11.01 19.27 -14.00
C VAL A 52 11.54 17.85 -14.12
N ASP A 53 12.87 17.73 -14.25
CA ASP A 53 13.60 16.49 -13.98
C ASP A 53 13.38 16.19 -12.48
N CYS A 54 12.16 15.79 -12.12
CA CYS A 54 11.86 15.21 -10.82
C CYS A 54 12.52 13.83 -10.88
N PRO A 55 13.54 13.56 -10.04
CA PRO A 55 14.20 12.26 -10.05
C PRO A 55 13.10 11.19 -9.91
N SER A 56 13.16 10.16 -10.76
CA SER A 56 12.27 9.02 -10.60
C SER A 56 12.49 8.48 -9.20
N LEU A 57 11.53 8.71 -8.32
CA LEU A 57 11.49 8.05 -7.02
C LEU A 57 11.30 6.57 -7.31
N GLU A 58 12.35 5.80 -7.08
CA GLU A 58 12.29 4.35 -7.11
C GLU A 58 11.67 3.91 -5.79
N PHE A 59 10.38 3.55 -5.85
CA PHE A 59 9.66 3.04 -4.69
C PHE A 59 9.86 1.53 -4.62
N GLU A 60 10.38 1.04 -3.51
CA GLU A 60 10.35 -0.37 -3.19
C GLU A 60 8.99 -0.69 -2.54
N TYR A 61 8.14 -1.43 -3.26
CA TYR A 61 6.85 -1.88 -2.74
C TYR A 61 7.04 -3.19 -1.99
N GLY A 62 7.45 -3.12 -0.72
CA GLY A 62 7.60 -4.27 0.17
C GLY A 62 6.44 -4.42 1.16
N ASP A 63 6.29 -5.62 1.74
CA ASP A 63 5.40 -5.85 2.88
C ASP A 63 5.90 -5.19 4.18
N ALA A 64 7.21 -4.94 4.25
CA ALA A 64 7.91 -4.31 5.36
C ALA A 64 9.20 -3.66 4.83
N ASP A 65 9.73 -2.70 5.58
CA ASP A 65 10.99 -2.03 5.27
C ASP A 65 12.20 -2.80 5.83
N GLY A 66 13.40 -2.29 5.55
CA GLY A 66 14.63 -2.77 6.17
C GLY A 66 14.61 -2.59 7.69
N HIS A 67 15.28 -3.48 8.41
CA HIS A 67 15.21 -3.57 9.87
C HIS A 67 15.54 -2.25 10.60
N SER A 68 16.50 -1.46 10.10
CA SER A 68 16.82 -0.15 10.68
C SER A 68 15.69 0.87 10.55
N ALA A 69 14.94 0.85 9.44
CA ALA A 69 13.80 1.74 9.22
C ALA A 69 12.62 1.34 10.13
N GLU A 70 12.37 0.04 10.28
CA GLU A 70 11.36 -0.50 11.21
C GLU A 70 11.63 -0.08 12.66
N LEU A 71 12.88 -0.18 13.12
CA LEU A 71 13.29 0.30 14.44
C LEU A 71 13.15 1.82 14.59
N ALA A 72 13.50 2.58 13.54
CA ALA A 72 13.32 4.02 13.52
C ALA A 72 11.84 4.44 13.55
N GLU A 73 10.96 3.61 12.99
CA GLU A 73 9.52 3.81 13.08
C GLU A 73 8.99 3.45 14.48
N LEU A 74 9.50 2.40 15.13
CA LEU A 74 9.07 2.01 16.47
C LEU A 74 9.29 3.11 17.53
N TYR A 75 10.46 3.75 17.49
CA TYR A 75 10.87 4.75 18.48
C TYR A 75 10.67 6.18 17.98
N SER A 76 10.56 7.11 18.92
CA SER A 76 10.58 8.54 18.66
C SER A 76 11.76 9.18 19.37
N TYR A 77 12.27 10.30 18.86
CA TYR A 77 13.40 11.01 19.49
C TYR A 77 13.12 11.42 20.94
N THR A 78 11.85 11.62 21.30
CA THR A 78 11.42 11.92 22.68
C THR A 78 11.58 10.74 23.65
N GLU A 79 11.72 9.51 23.13
CA GLU A 79 11.90 8.29 23.93
C GLU A 79 13.40 7.95 24.16
N GLU A 80 14.33 8.74 23.63
CA GLU A 80 15.77 8.53 23.79
C GLU A 80 16.23 8.38 25.26
N PRO A 81 15.75 9.19 26.22
CA PRO A 81 16.13 9.01 27.62
C PRO A 81 15.68 7.66 28.20
N GLU A 82 14.63 7.05 27.65
CA GLU A 82 14.11 5.76 28.11
C GLU A 82 15.00 4.61 27.70
N LEU A 83 15.70 4.70 26.55
CA LEU A 83 16.70 3.71 26.14
C LEU A 83 17.83 3.61 27.16
N SER A 84 18.36 4.76 27.59
CA SER A 84 19.38 4.80 28.65
C SER A 84 18.84 4.28 29.98
N HIS A 85 17.58 4.56 30.30
CA HIS A 85 16.96 4.06 31.53
C HIS A 85 16.78 2.54 31.51
N ASN A 86 16.37 1.96 30.38
CA ASN A 86 16.22 0.51 30.22
C ASN A 86 17.54 -0.21 30.44
N ARG A 87 18.62 0.32 29.85
CA ARG A 87 19.99 -0.16 30.08
C ARG A 87 20.35 -0.16 31.56
N ARG A 88 20.12 0.95 32.28
CA ARG A 88 20.43 1.02 33.72
C ARG A 88 19.66 0.00 34.53
N CYS A 89 18.37 -0.18 34.26
CA CYS A 89 17.56 -1.19 34.95
C CYS A 89 18.11 -2.62 34.74
N PHE A 90 18.61 -2.93 33.54
CA PHE A 90 19.28 -4.19 33.28
C PHE A 90 20.62 -4.29 34.01
N GLU A 91 21.51 -3.31 33.88
CA GLU A 91 22.86 -3.35 34.46
C GLU A 91 22.84 -3.46 35.99
N GLU A 92 21.93 -2.75 36.66
CA GLU A 92 21.78 -2.80 38.12
C GLU A 92 21.43 -4.22 38.62
N ASP A 93 20.52 -4.91 37.93
CA ASP A 93 20.09 -6.27 38.29
C ASP A 93 21.12 -7.32 37.82
N PHE A 94 21.63 -7.15 36.60
CA PHE A 94 22.60 -8.04 35.98
C PHE A 94 23.91 -8.09 36.77
N HIS A 95 24.46 -6.95 37.19
CA HIS A 95 25.68 -6.92 37.99
C HIS A 95 25.50 -7.48 39.40
N ALA A 96 24.27 -7.45 39.94
CA ALA A 96 23.98 -8.08 41.23
C ALA A 96 24.03 -9.61 41.14
N GLN A 97 23.56 -10.18 40.02
CA GLN A 97 23.50 -11.64 39.81
C GLN A 97 24.78 -12.22 39.18
N VAL A 98 25.38 -11.49 38.23
CA VAL A 98 26.53 -11.93 37.43
C VAL A 98 27.63 -10.87 37.47
N PRO A 99 28.43 -10.83 38.56
CA PRO A 99 29.44 -9.80 38.72
C PRO A 99 30.61 -9.97 37.73
N GLY A 100 30.99 -8.88 37.06
CA GLY A 100 32.23 -8.78 36.28
C GLY A 100 32.25 -9.48 34.92
N ARG A 101 31.09 -9.89 34.39
CA ARG A 101 30.95 -10.43 33.01
C ARG A 101 29.99 -9.58 32.20
N ARG A 102 30.04 -9.69 30.88
CA ARG A 102 29.08 -9.09 29.93
C ARG A 102 28.02 -10.09 29.49
N TRP A 103 26.87 -9.60 29.00
CA TRP A 103 25.80 -10.47 28.49
C TRP A 103 26.30 -11.40 27.37
N LEU A 104 27.10 -10.84 26.47
CA LEU A 104 27.64 -11.52 25.28
C LEU A 104 28.65 -12.63 25.62
N GLU A 105 29.18 -12.63 26.85
CA GLU A 105 30.17 -13.60 27.32
C GLU A 105 29.52 -14.81 28.00
N LEU A 106 28.22 -14.76 28.26
CA LEU A 106 27.49 -15.84 28.93
C LEU A 106 27.24 -17.01 27.99
N ASP A 107 27.24 -18.22 28.55
CA ASP A 107 26.74 -19.38 27.82
C ASP A 107 25.20 -19.38 27.77
N GLU A 108 24.63 -20.18 26.88
CA GLU A 108 23.19 -20.22 26.67
C GLU A 108 22.43 -20.63 27.95
N ALA A 109 23.00 -21.49 28.79
CA ALA A 109 22.39 -21.90 30.05
C ALA A 109 22.34 -20.76 31.08
N GLN A 110 23.39 -19.94 31.16
CA GLN A 110 23.47 -18.74 31.98
C GLN A 110 22.53 -17.66 31.48
N GLN A 111 22.43 -17.46 30.16
CA GLN A 111 21.46 -16.55 29.56
C GLN A 111 20.02 -16.99 29.90
N LYS A 112 19.71 -18.28 29.76
CA LYS A 112 18.41 -18.85 30.14
C LYS A 112 18.09 -18.63 31.61
N ALA A 113 19.04 -18.93 32.51
CA ALA A 113 18.87 -18.76 33.95
C ALA A 113 18.62 -17.29 34.33
N PHE A 114 19.31 -16.35 33.69
CA PHE A 114 19.11 -14.92 33.95
C PHE A 114 17.74 -14.43 33.44
N VAL A 115 17.29 -14.87 32.26
CA VAL A 115 15.96 -14.52 31.77
C VAL A 115 14.87 -15.12 32.67
N MET A 116 15.01 -16.37 33.13
CA MET A 116 14.08 -16.95 34.10
C MET A 116 14.01 -16.11 35.39
N HIS A 117 15.15 -15.64 35.89
CA HIS A 117 15.19 -14.73 37.03
C HIS A 117 14.42 -13.42 36.77
N LEU A 118 14.55 -12.83 35.58
CA LEU A 118 13.77 -11.66 35.19
C LEU A 118 12.26 -11.98 35.12
N LEU A 119 11.87 -13.14 34.60
CA LEU A 119 10.46 -13.54 34.55
C LEU A 119 9.86 -13.69 35.96
N ASP A 120 10.58 -14.30 36.91
CA ASP A 120 10.17 -14.32 38.33
C ASP A 120 9.99 -12.90 38.89
N GLY A 121 10.83 -11.95 38.44
CA GLY A 121 10.75 -10.54 38.79
C GLY A 121 9.49 -9.83 38.28
N LEU A 122 8.85 -10.35 37.22
CA LEU A 122 7.59 -9.80 36.69
C LEU A 122 6.38 -10.13 37.58
N GLU A 123 6.43 -11.22 38.34
CA GLU A 123 5.34 -11.67 39.23
C GLU A 123 5.21 -10.82 40.51
N VAL A 124 6.13 -9.87 40.71
CA VAL A 124 6.14 -9.00 41.90
C VAL A 124 4.93 -8.06 41.91
N VAL A 125 4.24 -8.00 43.06
CA VAL A 125 3.06 -7.13 43.28
C VAL A 125 3.39 -5.63 43.11
N ASN A 126 4.61 -5.22 43.44
CA ASN A 126 5.03 -3.82 43.32
C ASN A 126 5.20 -3.41 41.85
N ARG A 127 4.32 -2.51 41.40
CA ARG A 127 4.29 -1.96 40.03
C ARG A 127 5.63 -1.39 39.55
N ASP A 128 6.31 -0.58 40.39
CA ASP A 128 7.58 0.04 40.00
C ASP A 128 8.71 -0.97 39.83
N ARG A 129 8.74 -2.00 40.69
CA ARG A 129 9.71 -3.11 40.56
C ARG A 129 9.45 -3.89 39.29
N ARG A 130 8.19 -4.25 39.02
CA ARG A 130 7.81 -4.97 37.81
C ARG A 130 8.15 -4.18 36.54
N LEU A 131 7.89 -2.87 36.53
CA LEU A 131 8.26 -2.01 35.41
C LEU A 131 9.78 -1.95 35.19
N ARG A 132 10.60 -1.90 36.26
CA ARG A 132 12.06 -1.96 36.13
C ARG A 132 12.52 -3.27 35.47
N VAL A 133 11.94 -4.40 35.86
CA VAL A 133 12.22 -5.71 35.27
C VAL A 133 11.77 -5.77 33.80
N ALA A 134 10.57 -5.28 33.48
CA ALA A 134 10.09 -5.19 32.10
C ALA A 134 10.99 -4.32 31.22
N ARG A 135 11.56 -3.24 31.77
CA ARG A 135 12.56 -2.40 31.09
C ARG A 135 13.88 -3.13 30.85
N ALA A 136 14.32 -3.98 31.79
CA ALA A 136 15.50 -4.81 31.60
C ALA A 136 15.29 -5.84 30.48
N ILE A 137 14.11 -6.46 30.41
CA ILE A 137 13.73 -7.35 29.31
C ILE A 137 13.66 -6.59 27.97
N LEU A 138 13.14 -5.35 27.98
CA LEU A 138 13.16 -4.50 26.80
C LEU A 138 14.59 -4.19 26.32
N TYR A 139 15.52 -3.94 27.22
CA TYR A 139 16.93 -3.76 26.86
C TYR A 139 17.55 -5.01 26.22
N LEU A 140 17.20 -6.20 26.71
CA LEU A 140 17.59 -7.46 26.06
C LEU A 140 17.02 -7.56 24.65
N ALA A 141 15.72 -7.31 24.48
CA ALA A 141 15.06 -7.32 23.18
C ALA A 141 15.63 -6.26 22.22
N GLN A 142 16.14 -5.14 22.72
CA GLN A 142 16.82 -4.09 21.95
C GLN A 142 18.24 -4.48 21.51
N GLY A 143 18.73 -5.67 21.87
CA GLY A 143 20.02 -6.19 21.42
C GLY A 143 21.21 -5.73 22.25
N VAL A 144 20.99 -5.34 23.52
CA VAL A 144 22.07 -5.04 24.49
C VAL A 144 23.10 -4.07 23.91
N PHE A 145 22.61 -3.01 23.27
CA PHE A 145 23.43 -2.06 22.50
C PHE A 145 24.58 -1.40 23.28
N GLY A 146 24.61 -1.52 24.60
CA GLY A 146 25.70 -1.01 25.44
C GLY A 146 26.95 -1.91 25.45
N ASP A 147 26.78 -3.19 25.11
CA ASP A 147 27.85 -4.20 25.07
C ASP A 147 28.35 -4.49 23.64
N CYS A 148 27.66 -3.97 22.61
CA CYS A 148 27.94 -4.22 21.20
C CYS A 148 28.89 -3.19 20.58
N ASP A 149 29.73 -3.62 19.64
CA ASP A 149 30.73 -2.75 18.99
C ASP A 149 30.21 -2.07 17.71
N ASN A 150 29.25 -2.68 17.02
CA ASN A 150 28.69 -2.19 15.76
C ASN A 150 27.17 -2.41 15.66
N GLU A 151 26.51 -1.75 14.71
CA GLU A 151 25.07 -1.85 14.50
C GLU A 151 24.62 -3.28 14.15
N GLY A 152 25.42 -4.02 13.36
CA GLY A 152 25.12 -5.40 12.98
C GLY A 152 25.04 -6.34 14.18
N ASP A 153 25.93 -6.16 15.16
CA ASP A 153 25.91 -6.93 16.41
C ASP A 153 24.64 -6.66 17.21
N VAL A 154 24.19 -5.39 17.28
CA VAL A 154 22.93 -5.04 17.96
C VAL A 154 21.75 -5.77 17.33
N LEU A 155 21.67 -5.79 15.99
CA LEU A 155 20.58 -6.49 15.29
C LEU A 155 20.66 -8.01 15.49
N HIS A 156 21.86 -8.58 15.43
CA HIS A 156 22.10 -10.00 15.69
C HIS A 156 21.65 -10.39 17.11
N TRP A 157 22.08 -9.65 18.12
CA TRP A 157 21.73 -9.93 19.51
C TRP A 157 20.28 -9.62 19.83
N SER A 158 19.68 -8.59 19.22
CA SER A 158 18.24 -8.32 19.32
C SER A 158 17.43 -9.53 18.86
N ARG A 159 17.78 -10.08 17.70
CA ARG A 159 17.15 -11.29 17.14
C ARG A 159 17.38 -12.52 18.01
N HIS A 160 18.63 -12.83 18.37
CA HIS A 160 18.95 -13.96 19.26
C HIS A 160 18.18 -13.89 20.58
N ASN A 161 18.18 -12.72 21.21
CA ASN A 161 17.46 -12.50 22.46
C ASN A 161 15.95 -12.64 22.27
N SER A 162 15.35 -12.19 21.15
CA SER A 162 13.92 -12.40 20.89
C SER A 162 13.54 -13.89 20.83
N PHE A 163 14.35 -14.73 20.16
CA PHE A 163 14.13 -16.18 20.15
C PHE A 163 14.28 -16.79 21.55
N LEU A 164 15.32 -16.42 22.29
CA LEU A 164 15.54 -16.86 23.66
C LEU A 164 14.38 -16.48 24.59
N LEU A 165 13.95 -15.22 24.54
CA LEU A 165 12.83 -14.70 25.33
C LEU A 165 11.53 -15.47 25.03
N TYR A 166 11.26 -15.73 23.75
CA TYR A 166 10.08 -16.50 23.36
C TYR A 166 10.15 -17.95 23.87
N GLN A 167 11.28 -18.64 23.71
CA GLN A 167 11.46 -20.01 24.21
C GLN A 167 11.23 -20.16 25.72
N LEU A 168 11.46 -19.07 26.48
CA LEU A 168 11.28 -19.03 27.93
C LEU A 168 9.88 -18.53 28.35
N GLY A 169 8.96 -18.31 27.41
CA GLY A 169 7.59 -17.91 27.72
C GLY A 169 7.38 -16.41 27.98
N THR A 170 8.37 -15.56 27.64
CA THR A 170 8.29 -14.11 27.87
C THR A 170 7.07 -13.48 27.18
N PHE A 171 6.71 -13.95 25.98
CA PHE A 171 5.56 -13.40 25.26
C PHE A 171 4.25 -13.59 26.02
N SER A 172 4.05 -14.77 26.62
CA SER A 172 2.87 -15.07 27.44
C SER A 172 2.81 -14.18 28.68
N ALA A 173 3.93 -14.05 29.40
CA ALA A 173 4.03 -13.18 30.57
C ALA A 173 3.70 -11.71 30.20
N PHE A 174 4.22 -11.22 29.08
CA PHE A 174 3.94 -9.86 28.61
C PHE A 174 2.49 -9.68 28.13
N LEU A 175 1.87 -10.70 27.56
CA LEU A 175 0.45 -10.68 27.18
C LEU A 175 -0.45 -10.54 28.41
N GLU A 176 -0.17 -11.27 29.49
CA GLU A 176 -0.90 -11.14 30.76
C GLU A 176 -0.76 -9.74 31.35
N LEU A 177 0.47 -9.18 31.36
CA LEU A 177 0.71 -7.81 31.80
C LEU A 177 0.01 -6.77 30.93
N LEU A 178 -0.04 -6.98 29.61
CA LEU A 178 -0.73 -6.08 28.68
C LEU A 178 -2.24 -6.08 28.93
N ASN A 179 -2.84 -7.25 29.15
CA ASN A 179 -4.25 -7.37 29.51
C ASN A 179 -4.55 -6.64 30.82
N MET A 180 -3.75 -6.89 31.85
CA MET A 180 -3.88 -6.20 33.14
C MET A 180 -3.79 -4.67 33.01
N GLU A 181 -2.84 -4.14 32.23
CA GLU A 181 -2.68 -2.69 32.07
C GLU A 181 -3.76 -2.08 31.16
N THR A 182 -4.29 -2.83 30.20
CA THR A 182 -5.39 -2.41 29.32
C THR A 182 -6.73 -2.33 30.08
N GLU A 183 -6.89 -3.10 31.15
CA GLU A 183 -8.03 -3.06 32.07
C GLU A 183 -7.85 -2.04 33.22
N ASN A 184 -6.71 -1.34 33.27
CA ASN A 184 -6.38 -0.40 34.34
C ASN A 184 -7.27 0.86 34.31
N SER A 185 -8.41 0.76 34.98
CA SER A 185 -9.41 1.84 35.07
C SER A 185 -8.88 3.12 35.72
N GLN A 186 -7.86 3.02 36.58
CA GLN A 186 -7.24 4.19 37.22
C GLN A 186 -6.44 5.01 36.21
N ALA A 187 -5.66 4.35 35.35
CA ALA A 187 -4.91 5.00 34.28
C ALA A 187 -5.86 5.73 33.32
N CYS A 188 -6.91 5.05 32.86
CA CYS A 188 -8.00 5.61 32.07
C CYS A 188 -8.63 6.86 32.71
N SER A 189 -9.07 6.73 33.96
CA SER A 189 -9.70 7.84 34.70
C SER A 189 -8.79 9.03 34.90
N SER A 190 -7.48 8.80 35.06
CA SER A 190 -6.49 9.86 35.21
C SER A 190 -6.24 10.60 33.89
N ALA A 191 -6.19 9.85 32.78
CA ALA A 191 -5.96 10.39 31.45
C ALA A 191 -7.13 11.28 30.99
N LEU A 192 -8.37 10.86 31.25
CA LEU A 192 -9.59 11.61 30.89
C LEU A 192 -9.70 12.97 31.61
N ARG A 193 -9.04 13.13 32.75
CA ARG A 193 -9.04 14.40 33.51
C ARG A 193 -7.93 15.35 33.08
N LYS A 194 -6.94 14.89 32.31
CA LYS A 194 -5.80 15.71 31.90
C LYS A 194 -6.14 16.49 30.62
N PRO A 195 -5.86 17.80 30.55
CA PRO A 195 -6.06 18.58 29.33
C PRO A 195 -5.21 18.09 28.15
N ALA A 196 -4.05 17.51 28.45
CA ALA A 196 -3.15 16.92 27.48
C ALA A 196 -2.48 15.68 28.08
N ILE A 197 -2.38 14.62 27.28
CA ILE A 197 -1.78 13.35 27.66
C ILE A 197 -0.29 13.38 27.31
N SER A 198 0.53 12.85 28.20
CA SER A 198 1.98 12.82 28.09
C SER A 198 2.51 11.39 27.93
N LEU A 199 3.77 11.25 27.49
CA LEU A 199 4.44 9.95 27.39
C LEU A 199 4.52 9.21 28.74
N ALA A 200 4.58 9.95 29.85
CA ALA A 200 4.62 9.36 31.18
C ALA A 200 3.35 8.57 31.51
N ASP A 201 2.21 8.95 30.93
CA ASP A 201 0.89 8.35 31.18
C ASP A 201 0.73 6.95 30.60
N SER A 202 1.64 6.54 29.71
CA SER A 202 1.58 5.27 28.99
C SER A 202 2.87 4.46 29.05
N THR A 203 3.76 4.79 30.00
CA THR A 203 5.10 4.21 30.10
C THR A 203 5.10 2.67 30.13
N GLU A 204 4.26 2.06 30.97
CA GLU A 204 4.19 0.59 31.08
C GLU A 204 3.67 -0.04 29.79
N LEU A 205 2.57 0.47 29.22
CA LEU A 205 2.06 0.04 27.91
C LEU A 205 3.12 0.17 26.80
N ARG A 206 3.87 1.28 26.77
CA ARG A 206 4.92 1.49 25.77
C ARG A 206 6.05 0.48 25.92
N VAL A 207 6.47 0.16 27.14
CA VAL A 207 7.48 -0.88 27.38
C VAL A 207 6.97 -2.25 26.93
N LEU A 208 5.76 -2.64 27.36
CA LEU A 208 5.16 -3.93 27.02
C LEU A 208 5.01 -4.10 25.51
N LEU A 209 4.39 -3.14 24.84
CA LEU A 209 4.17 -3.16 23.39
C LEU A 209 5.49 -3.14 22.61
N SER A 210 6.53 -2.47 23.11
CA SER A 210 7.84 -2.47 22.46
C SER A 210 8.53 -3.83 22.53
N VAL A 211 8.45 -4.53 23.67
CA VAL A 211 8.98 -5.90 23.79
C VAL A 211 8.25 -6.82 22.82
N MET A 212 6.92 -6.78 22.84
CA MET A 212 6.09 -7.62 21.95
C MET A 212 6.35 -7.31 20.48
N TYR A 213 6.49 -6.04 20.10
CA TYR A 213 6.85 -5.65 18.73
C TYR A 213 8.21 -6.20 18.32
N LEU A 214 9.25 -6.01 19.14
CA LEU A 214 10.60 -6.50 18.80
C LEU A 214 10.62 -8.02 18.67
N MET A 215 9.91 -8.75 19.55
CA MET A 215 9.78 -10.20 19.45
C MET A 215 9.09 -10.62 18.15
N VAL A 216 7.95 -10.00 17.81
CA VAL A 216 7.22 -10.31 16.56
C VAL A 216 8.05 -9.96 15.34
N GLU A 217 8.64 -8.77 15.29
CA GLU A 217 9.45 -8.29 14.16
C GLU A 217 10.67 -9.20 13.94
N ASN A 218 11.45 -9.50 14.99
CA ASN A 218 12.65 -10.31 14.89
C ASN A 218 12.37 -11.78 14.53
N ILE A 219 11.33 -12.38 15.13
CA ILE A 219 10.98 -13.79 14.89
C ILE A 219 10.30 -13.94 13.52
N ARG A 220 9.51 -12.96 13.06
CA ARG A 220 8.85 -12.97 11.74
C ARG A 220 9.85 -13.13 10.58
N VAL A 221 10.96 -12.38 10.61
CA VAL A 221 11.90 -12.34 9.47
C VAL A 221 12.65 -13.65 9.33
N GLU A 222 12.34 -14.44 8.31
CA GLU A 222 13.10 -15.63 7.96
C GLU A 222 14.46 -15.28 7.34
N GLN A 223 15.53 -15.96 7.78
CA GLN A 223 16.85 -15.87 7.18
C GLN A 223 17.35 -17.27 6.79
N GLU A 224 18.05 -17.38 5.66
CA GLU A 224 18.57 -18.67 5.17
C GLU A 224 19.51 -19.35 6.19
N THR A 225 20.24 -18.54 6.96
CA THR A 225 21.19 -18.96 8.00
C THR A 225 20.52 -19.44 9.29
N ASP A 226 19.19 -19.39 9.39
CA ASP A 226 18.51 -19.76 10.64
C ASP A 226 18.69 -21.24 10.98
N PRO A 227 18.97 -21.56 12.27
CA PRO A 227 19.00 -22.93 12.73
C PRO A 227 17.61 -23.57 12.66
N PRO A 228 17.51 -24.90 12.53
CA PRO A 228 16.22 -25.60 12.44
C PRO A 228 15.32 -25.33 13.64
N GLU A 229 15.90 -25.18 14.84
CA GLU A 229 15.17 -24.84 16.06
C GLU A 229 14.44 -23.50 15.94
N TRP A 230 15.07 -22.48 15.33
CA TRP A 230 14.44 -21.18 15.11
C TRP A 230 13.32 -21.24 14.08
N ARG A 231 13.44 -22.09 13.05
CA ARG A 231 12.34 -22.32 12.10
C ARG A 231 11.14 -22.93 12.78
N THR A 232 11.32 -23.99 13.56
CA THR A 232 10.24 -24.62 14.33
C THR A 232 9.62 -23.67 15.35
N CYS A 233 10.47 -22.92 16.04
CA CYS A 233 10.07 -21.89 17.00
C CYS A 233 9.21 -20.80 16.35
N ARG A 234 9.61 -20.29 15.17
CA ARG A 234 8.83 -19.31 14.40
C ARG A 234 7.47 -19.85 13.98
N GLU A 235 7.39 -21.06 13.45
CA GLU A 235 6.10 -21.65 13.06
C GLU A 235 5.17 -21.89 14.25
N THR A 236 5.74 -22.30 15.39
CA THR A 236 4.99 -22.43 16.65
C THR A 236 4.47 -21.07 17.09
N PHE A 237 5.32 -20.04 17.10
CA PHE A 237 4.91 -18.69 17.49
C PHE A 237 3.86 -18.11 16.54
N ARG A 238 4.00 -18.34 15.23
CA ARG A 238 3.00 -17.96 14.23
C ARG A 238 1.65 -18.59 14.52
N THR A 239 1.65 -19.89 14.82
CA THR A 239 0.43 -20.64 15.17
C THR A 239 -0.22 -20.11 16.44
N GLU A 240 0.57 -19.82 17.47
CA GLU A 240 0.09 -19.24 18.73
C GLU A 240 -0.51 -17.84 18.58
N LEU A 241 -0.01 -17.03 17.63
CA LEU A 241 -0.59 -15.73 17.31
C LEU A 241 -1.83 -15.82 16.43
N SER A 242 -1.87 -16.82 15.53
CA SER A 242 -2.97 -17.05 14.59
C SER A 242 -4.22 -17.62 15.25
N PHE A 243 -4.05 -18.46 16.28
CA PHE A 243 -5.13 -19.20 16.91
C PHE A 243 -5.23 -18.87 18.40
N PRO A 244 -6.44 -18.92 18.98
CA PRO A 244 -6.63 -18.77 20.43
C PRO A 244 -6.08 -20.00 21.17
N VAL A 245 -4.77 -20.03 21.44
CA VAL A 245 -4.12 -21.15 22.16
C VAL A 245 -4.22 -20.97 23.68
N HIS A 246 -4.04 -19.75 24.18
CA HIS A 246 -4.02 -19.42 25.60
C HIS A 246 -5.15 -18.47 26.04
N THR A 247 -5.64 -17.65 25.11
CA THR A 247 -6.75 -16.69 25.29
C THR A 247 -7.96 -17.15 24.49
N GLU A 248 -9.18 -16.71 24.85
CA GLU A 248 -10.40 -17.02 24.07
C GLU A 248 -10.35 -16.43 22.65
N GLU A 249 -9.51 -15.42 22.43
CA GLU A 249 -9.43 -14.65 21.19
C GLU A 249 -7.99 -14.57 20.65
N PRO A 250 -7.81 -14.48 19.31
CA PRO A 250 -6.50 -14.23 18.70
C PRO A 250 -5.88 -12.91 19.16
N PHE A 251 -4.55 -12.84 19.27
CA PHE A 251 -3.84 -11.65 19.76
C PHE A 251 -4.14 -10.38 18.94
N ALA A 252 -4.33 -10.52 17.62
CA ALA A 252 -4.71 -9.39 16.76
C ALA A 252 -6.03 -8.72 17.21
N LEU A 253 -6.99 -9.49 17.74
CA LEU A 253 -8.28 -8.94 18.20
C LEU A 253 -8.12 -8.09 19.46
N LEU A 254 -7.19 -8.45 20.37
CA LEU A 254 -6.84 -7.60 21.51
C LEU A 254 -6.33 -6.23 21.04
N LEU A 255 -5.43 -6.21 20.05
CA LEU A 255 -4.88 -4.97 19.49
C LEU A 255 -5.95 -4.14 18.77
N PHE A 256 -6.81 -4.78 17.98
CA PHE A 256 -7.98 -4.11 17.39
C PHE A 256 -8.90 -3.50 18.47
N THR A 257 -9.13 -4.21 19.57
CA THR A 257 -9.91 -3.71 20.70
C THR A 257 -9.24 -2.50 21.36
N MET A 258 -7.91 -2.47 21.48
CA MET A 258 -7.18 -1.29 21.93
C MET A 258 -7.38 -0.08 21.00
N VAL A 259 -7.36 -0.30 19.68
CA VAL A 259 -7.65 0.73 18.67
C VAL A 259 -9.07 1.28 18.87
N THR A 260 -10.07 0.41 18.96
CA THR A 260 -11.47 0.82 19.15
C THR A 260 -11.67 1.60 20.46
N LYS A 261 -11.10 1.13 21.57
CA LYS A 261 -11.17 1.83 22.88
C LYS A 261 -10.54 3.22 22.83
N PHE A 262 -9.49 3.41 22.04
CA PHE A 262 -8.87 4.71 21.83
C PHE A 262 -9.75 5.61 20.94
N CYS A 263 -10.22 5.10 19.80
CA CYS A 263 -11.07 5.85 18.86
C CYS A 263 -12.39 6.30 19.51
N SER A 264 -12.95 5.49 20.42
CA SER A 264 -14.14 5.85 21.19
C SER A 264 -13.86 6.84 22.35
N GLY A 265 -12.60 7.24 22.54
CA GLY A 265 -12.18 8.13 23.63
C GLY A 265 -12.16 7.48 25.02
N HIS A 266 -12.38 6.17 25.15
CA HIS A 266 -12.35 5.49 26.44
C HIS A 266 -10.93 5.29 26.97
N ALA A 267 -9.93 5.16 26.11
CA ALA A 267 -8.54 4.96 26.50
C ALA A 267 -7.58 5.89 25.76
N PRO A 268 -7.67 7.23 25.96
CA PRO A 268 -6.91 8.19 25.16
C PRO A 268 -5.40 8.17 25.46
N HIS A 269 -4.97 7.45 26.50
CA HIS A 269 -3.56 7.29 26.88
C HIS A 269 -2.86 6.14 26.16
N PHE A 270 -3.58 5.30 25.41
CA PHE A 270 -2.95 4.20 24.68
C PHE A 270 -1.94 4.73 23.66
N PRO A 271 -0.72 4.16 23.61
CA PRO A 271 0.32 4.62 22.70
C PRO A 271 0.05 4.09 21.28
N MET A 272 -0.89 4.74 20.59
CA MET A 272 -1.52 4.21 19.37
C MET A 272 -0.53 3.88 18.25
N LYS A 273 0.56 4.66 18.13
CA LYS A 273 1.65 4.34 17.20
C LYS A 273 2.18 2.91 17.40
N LYS A 274 2.50 2.52 18.63
CA LYS A 274 3.05 1.18 18.94
C LYS A 274 1.98 0.09 18.80
N VAL A 275 0.72 0.38 19.13
CA VAL A 275 -0.41 -0.55 18.93
C VAL A 275 -0.59 -0.85 17.44
N LEU A 276 -0.64 0.18 16.59
CA LEU A 276 -0.83 0.03 15.14
C LEU A 276 0.35 -0.68 14.47
N LEU A 277 1.57 -0.33 14.85
CA LEU A 277 2.77 -1.00 14.33
C LEU A 277 2.79 -2.48 14.71
N LEU A 278 2.52 -2.82 15.97
CA LEU A 278 2.44 -4.20 16.42
C LEU A 278 1.30 -4.95 15.72
N LEU A 279 0.11 -4.33 15.60
CA LEU A 279 -1.03 -4.92 14.91
C LEU A 279 -0.68 -5.25 13.47
N TRP A 280 -0.06 -4.33 12.74
CA TRP A 280 0.39 -4.57 11.38
C TRP A 280 1.37 -5.75 11.31
N LYS A 281 2.41 -5.78 12.17
CA LYS A 281 3.38 -6.89 12.14
C LYS A 281 2.74 -8.24 12.49
N VAL A 282 1.80 -8.28 13.43
CA VAL A 282 1.05 -9.50 13.77
C VAL A 282 0.20 -9.96 12.58
N LEU A 283 -0.52 -9.05 11.92
CA LEU A 283 -1.32 -9.39 10.74
C LEU A 283 -0.43 -9.89 9.60
N LEU A 284 0.69 -9.22 9.34
CA LEU A 284 1.64 -9.63 8.31
C LEU A 284 2.23 -11.02 8.61
N PHE A 285 2.59 -11.28 9.87
CA PHE A 285 3.17 -12.55 10.27
C PHE A 285 2.15 -13.69 10.24
N THR A 286 0.91 -13.46 10.66
CA THR A 286 -0.13 -14.50 10.74
C THR A 286 -0.80 -14.74 9.39
N LEU A 287 -1.26 -13.69 8.71
CA LEU A 287 -2.03 -13.76 7.46
C LEU A 287 -1.15 -13.82 6.20
N GLY A 288 0.12 -13.44 6.32
CA GLY A 288 1.07 -13.37 5.21
C GLY A 288 1.05 -12.04 4.48
N GLY A 289 2.11 -11.83 3.70
CA GLY A 289 2.28 -10.65 2.87
C GLY A 289 1.68 -10.78 1.47
N PHE A 290 2.00 -9.81 0.64
CA PHE A 290 1.59 -9.68 -0.74
C PHE A 290 1.89 -10.92 -1.60
N GLU A 291 3.10 -11.45 -1.53
CA GLU A 291 3.50 -12.64 -2.31
C GLU A 291 2.74 -13.90 -1.88
N ALA A 292 2.59 -14.08 -0.56
CA ALA A 292 1.82 -15.19 0.00
C ALA A 292 0.33 -15.11 -0.41
N LEU A 293 -0.26 -13.91 -0.37
CA LEU A 293 -1.63 -13.67 -0.80
C LEU A 293 -1.81 -13.98 -2.30
N GLN A 294 -0.87 -13.56 -3.15
CA GLN A 294 -0.92 -13.84 -4.58
C GLN A 294 -0.81 -15.36 -4.85
N ALA A 295 0.10 -16.06 -4.17
CA ALA A 295 0.23 -17.51 -4.26
C ALA A 295 -1.06 -18.23 -3.82
N LEU A 296 -1.65 -17.80 -2.70
CA LEU A 296 -2.90 -18.36 -2.19
C LEU A 296 -4.05 -18.14 -3.18
N LYS A 297 -4.15 -16.94 -3.76
CA LYS A 297 -5.16 -16.61 -4.77
C LYS A 297 -5.02 -17.45 -6.03
N VAL A 298 -3.79 -17.66 -6.52
CA VAL A 298 -3.53 -18.53 -7.68
C VAL A 298 -3.93 -19.97 -7.37
N ARG A 299 -3.55 -20.50 -6.20
CA ARG A 299 -3.91 -21.84 -5.74
C ARG A 299 -5.43 -22.02 -5.65
N ARG A 300 -6.14 -21.12 -4.97
CA ARG A 300 -7.62 -21.20 -4.84
C ARG A 300 -8.33 -21.10 -6.18
N ARG A 301 -7.84 -20.29 -7.12
CA ARG A 301 -8.39 -20.24 -8.47
C ARG A 301 -8.25 -21.59 -9.19
N ALA A 302 -7.11 -22.25 -9.05
CA ALA A 302 -6.90 -23.57 -9.64
C ALA A 302 -7.83 -24.63 -9.03
N GLU A 303 -8.02 -24.62 -7.71
CA GLU A 303 -8.94 -25.52 -7.00
C GLU A 303 -10.41 -25.31 -7.45
N LEU A 304 -10.80 -24.06 -7.72
CA LEU A 304 -12.14 -23.71 -8.24
C LEU A 304 -12.27 -23.86 -9.77
N GLY A 305 -11.25 -24.36 -10.47
CA GLY A 305 -11.25 -24.52 -11.92
C GLY A 305 -11.30 -23.21 -12.71
N LEU A 306 -10.93 -22.08 -12.08
CA LEU A 306 -10.88 -20.77 -12.71
C LEU A 306 -9.57 -20.58 -13.49
N PRO A 307 -9.57 -19.80 -14.58
CA PRO A 307 -8.33 -19.50 -15.31
C PRO A 307 -7.33 -18.74 -14.42
N PRO A 308 -6.01 -18.93 -14.63
CA PRO A 308 -4.99 -18.19 -13.88
C PRO A 308 -5.15 -16.68 -14.09
N LEU A 309 -4.68 -15.90 -13.13
CA LEU A 309 -4.67 -14.45 -13.27
C LEU A 309 -3.71 -14.05 -14.39
N PRO A 310 -4.11 -13.14 -15.29
CA PRO A 310 -3.26 -12.72 -16.40
C PRO A 310 -2.04 -11.91 -15.92
N GLU A 311 -2.20 -11.15 -14.84
CA GLU A 311 -1.15 -10.32 -14.27
C GLU A 311 -1.11 -10.40 -12.74
N ASP A 312 0.08 -10.14 -12.20
CA ASP A 312 0.30 -9.78 -10.81
C ASP A 312 0.21 -8.25 -10.67
N SER A 313 -0.80 -7.78 -9.94
CA SER A 313 -1.05 -6.34 -9.76
C SER A 313 0.13 -5.62 -9.11
N ILE A 314 0.90 -6.28 -8.25
CA ILE A 314 2.02 -5.67 -7.53
C ILE A 314 3.21 -5.49 -8.46
N GLN A 315 3.51 -6.51 -9.28
CA GLN A 315 4.55 -6.39 -10.30
C GLN A 315 4.19 -5.31 -11.33
N VAL A 316 2.91 -5.24 -11.73
CA VAL A 316 2.44 -4.21 -12.65
C VAL A 316 2.62 -2.82 -12.02
N VAL A 317 2.19 -2.60 -10.77
CA VAL A 317 2.35 -1.31 -10.06
C VAL A 317 3.82 -0.93 -9.86
N ARG A 318 4.70 -1.88 -9.51
CA ARG A 318 6.15 -1.66 -9.40
C ARG A 318 6.77 -1.13 -10.70
N SER A 319 6.22 -1.53 -11.85
CA SER A 319 6.68 -1.05 -13.16
C SER A 319 6.04 0.28 -13.61
N MET A 320 5.03 0.77 -12.88
CA MET A 320 4.38 2.03 -13.21
C MET A 320 5.22 3.21 -12.72
N ARG A 321 5.23 4.28 -13.53
CA ARG A 321 5.80 5.55 -13.08
C ARG A 321 4.92 6.09 -11.95
N ALA A 322 5.54 6.48 -10.83
CA ALA A 322 4.87 7.23 -9.79
C ALA A 322 4.13 8.42 -10.39
N ALA A 323 2.85 8.56 -10.06
CA ALA A 323 2.10 9.75 -10.45
C ALA A 323 2.75 10.95 -9.75
N SER A 324 3.31 11.88 -10.53
CA SER A 324 3.72 13.17 -10.00
C SER A 324 2.50 13.78 -9.28
N PRO A 325 2.66 14.40 -8.09
CA PRO A 325 1.56 15.10 -7.45
C PRO A 325 0.90 16.07 -8.43
N PRO A 326 -0.43 16.24 -8.41
CA PRO A 326 -1.08 17.24 -9.23
C PRO A 326 -0.43 18.60 -8.96
N THR A 327 -0.17 19.35 -10.03
CA THR A 327 0.60 20.61 -10.08
C THR A 327 0.13 21.64 -9.04
N TYR A 328 -1.15 21.57 -8.63
CA TYR A 328 -1.76 22.39 -7.58
C TYR A 328 -1.07 22.33 -6.21
N SER A 329 -0.40 21.21 -5.88
CA SER A 329 0.30 21.08 -4.60
C SER A 329 1.51 22.00 -4.48
N VAL A 330 2.18 22.30 -5.60
CA VAL A 330 3.35 23.19 -5.63
C VAL A 330 2.91 24.66 -5.54
N GLU A 331 1.82 25.03 -6.22
CA GLU A 331 1.26 26.39 -6.18
C GLU A 331 0.74 26.77 -4.78
N LEU A 332 0.14 25.83 -4.04
CA LEU A 332 -0.32 26.07 -2.66
C LEU A 332 0.85 26.32 -1.69
N VAL A 333 1.97 25.61 -1.86
CA VAL A 333 3.17 25.79 -1.03
C VAL A 333 3.86 27.13 -1.34
N GLU A 334 3.94 27.53 -2.61
CA GLU A 334 4.44 28.85 -3.00
C GLU A 334 3.53 29.99 -2.50
N GLN A 335 2.21 29.82 -2.55
CA GLN A 335 1.26 30.82 -2.07
C GLN A 335 1.31 30.97 -0.54
N GLN A 336 1.57 29.88 0.20
CA GLN A 336 1.76 29.92 1.65
C GLN A 336 3.11 30.54 2.05
N GLN A 337 4.18 30.31 1.29
CA GLN A 337 5.47 31.02 1.49
C GLN A 337 5.38 32.51 1.13
N GLN A 338 4.64 32.88 0.09
CA GLN A 338 4.41 34.29 -0.27
C GLN A 338 3.55 35.03 0.77
N GLN A 339 2.57 34.36 1.39
CA GLN A 339 1.80 34.94 2.50
C GLN A 339 2.67 35.17 3.76
N GLN A 340 3.63 34.29 4.06
CA GLN A 340 4.56 34.51 5.18
C GLN A 340 5.57 35.65 4.92
N GLN A 341 5.92 35.92 3.66
CA GLN A 341 6.77 37.08 3.34
C GLN A 341 6.01 38.42 3.36
N GLN A 342 4.72 38.44 3.01
CA GLN A 342 3.92 39.67 3.05
C GLN A 342 3.54 40.12 4.47
N GLN A 343 3.47 39.20 5.45
CA GLN A 343 3.16 39.55 6.84
C GLN A 343 4.26 40.37 7.55
N LYS A 344 5.48 40.47 6.99
CA LYS A 344 6.56 41.29 7.56
C LYS A 344 6.56 42.76 7.11
N ARG A 345 5.63 43.20 6.25
CA ARG A 345 5.69 44.56 5.64
C ARG A 345 4.47 45.47 5.74
N SER A 346 3.39 45.13 6.46
CA SER A 346 2.25 46.06 6.56
C SER A 346 1.64 46.15 7.95
N HIS A 347 2.10 47.14 8.70
CA HIS A 347 1.47 47.61 9.93
C HIS A 347 0.53 48.79 9.57
N ARG A 348 -0.71 48.52 9.16
CA ARG A 348 -1.78 49.55 9.25
C ARG A 348 -3.19 48.95 9.31
N SER A 349 -3.81 49.19 10.47
CA SER A 349 -5.20 48.97 10.87
C SER A 349 -6.26 49.12 9.75
N ARG A 350 -7.16 48.12 9.64
CA ARG A 350 -8.60 48.31 9.33
C ARG A 350 -9.44 47.11 9.80
N ARG A 351 -10.64 47.42 10.31
CA ARG A 351 -11.62 46.59 11.05
C ARG A 351 -12.23 45.42 10.26
N PRO A 352 -12.82 44.39 10.94
CA PRO A 352 -13.24 43.14 10.31
C PRO A 352 -14.59 43.28 9.59
N LEU A 353 -14.66 42.77 8.36
CA LEU A 353 -15.90 42.53 7.64
C LEU A 353 -16.13 41.02 7.64
N VAL A 354 -17.19 40.58 8.31
CA VAL A 354 -17.69 39.20 8.31
C VAL A 354 -18.00 38.83 6.86
N LYS A 355 -17.28 37.85 6.32
CA LYS A 355 -17.69 37.09 5.14
C LYS A 355 -17.95 35.66 5.61
N GLN A 356 -19.20 35.24 5.41
CA GLN A 356 -19.64 33.87 5.55
C GLN A 356 -18.74 32.94 4.73
N ASP A 357 -18.27 31.88 5.39
CA ASP A 357 -17.78 30.68 4.73
C ASP A 357 -18.89 30.16 3.81
N SER A 358 -18.59 30.03 2.52
CA SER A 358 -19.39 29.26 1.57
C SER A 358 -18.60 27.99 1.29
N LEU A 359 -18.81 27.01 2.18
CA LEU A 359 -18.28 25.66 2.08
C LEU A 359 -19.47 24.69 2.07
N ASP A 360 -20.34 24.87 1.07
CA ASP A 360 -21.56 24.07 0.83
C ASP A 360 -21.73 23.73 -0.67
N ILE A 361 -20.63 23.48 -1.41
CA ILE A 361 -20.67 23.14 -2.86
C ILE A 361 -20.27 21.67 -3.15
N TYR A 362 -20.27 20.79 -2.14
CA TYR A 362 -20.15 19.35 -2.40
C TYR A 362 -21.20 18.57 -1.65
N ASN A 363 -22.45 18.79 -2.04
CA ASN A 363 -23.51 17.83 -1.76
C ASN A 363 -24.59 17.87 -2.84
N GLU A 364 -24.23 17.61 -4.10
CA GLU A 364 -25.23 17.28 -5.12
C GLU A 364 -24.63 16.50 -6.31
N ARG A 365 -24.75 15.17 -6.25
CA ARG A 365 -25.39 14.30 -7.28
C ARG A 365 -24.98 12.84 -7.11
N ASP A 366 -25.84 12.10 -6.43
CA ASP A 366 -25.92 10.64 -6.44
C ASP A 366 -26.49 10.18 -7.80
N PRO A 367 -25.78 9.35 -8.58
CA PRO A 367 -26.23 8.85 -9.89
C PRO A 367 -27.45 7.90 -9.88
N PHE A 368 -28.05 7.60 -8.72
CA PHE A 368 -29.12 6.59 -8.58
C PHE A 368 -30.53 7.12 -8.27
N LYS A 369 -30.82 8.42 -8.43
CA LYS A 369 -32.21 8.93 -8.34
C LYS A 369 -32.88 9.06 -9.70
N ASN A 370 -33.97 8.30 -9.88
CA ASN A 370 -34.88 8.34 -11.02
C ASN A 370 -35.45 9.75 -11.26
N ASP A 371 -35.45 10.14 -12.52
CA ASP A 371 -35.99 11.38 -13.07
C ASP A 371 -37.50 11.21 -13.37
N GLU A 372 -38.35 12.07 -12.81
CA GLU A 372 -39.73 12.26 -13.26
C GLU A 372 -40.01 13.76 -13.47
N GLY A 373 -40.10 14.16 -14.75
CA GLY A 373 -41.13 15.03 -15.32
C GLY A 373 -41.10 16.54 -15.04
N GLY A 374 -40.93 17.36 -16.09
CA GLY A 374 -41.33 18.78 -16.06
C GLY A 374 -40.78 19.73 -17.13
N VAL A 375 -41.15 19.49 -18.39
CA VAL A 375 -41.52 20.39 -19.52
C VAL A 375 -41.29 21.93 -19.43
N ASP A 376 -40.63 22.45 -20.50
CA ASP A 376 -40.71 23.77 -21.19
C ASP A 376 -40.33 25.09 -20.44
N GLU A 377 -39.76 26.15 -21.03
CA GLU A 377 -39.73 26.69 -22.40
C GLU A 377 -38.64 27.82 -22.52
N GLU A 378 -38.06 28.02 -23.72
CA GLU A 378 -37.67 29.30 -24.40
C GLU A 378 -36.64 30.30 -23.76
N GLU A 379 -35.82 31.12 -24.43
CA GLU A 379 -35.53 31.49 -25.83
C GLU A 379 -34.25 32.40 -25.89
N ASN A 380 -33.65 32.49 -27.09
CA ASN A 380 -32.98 33.63 -27.76
C ASN A 380 -31.58 34.21 -27.38
N ASP A 381 -30.65 34.02 -28.35
CA ASP A 381 -29.99 35.00 -29.24
C ASP A 381 -29.12 36.18 -28.75
N ASP A 382 -27.91 36.18 -29.33
CA ASP A 382 -27.27 37.26 -30.12
C ASP A 382 -26.22 38.25 -29.54
N VAL A 383 -25.25 38.47 -30.44
CA VAL A 383 -24.39 39.66 -30.73
C VAL A 383 -22.91 39.68 -30.30
N ASP A 384 -22.11 39.65 -31.37
CA ASP A 384 -20.72 40.01 -31.68
C ASP A 384 -20.20 41.37 -31.16
N GLY A 385 -18.88 41.52 -31.08
CA GLY A 385 -18.20 42.75 -30.65
C GLY A 385 -16.68 42.63 -30.70
N GLY A 386 -16.10 42.87 -31.87
CA GLY A 386 -14.68 42.65 -32.18
C GLY A 386 -13.68 43.78 -31.91
N ILE A 387 -12.50 43.54 -32.50
CA ILE A 387 -11.49 44.47 -33.04
C ILE A 387 -10.29 44.86 -32.12
N GLU A 388 -9.18 44.19 -32.43
CA GLU A 388 -7.82 44.66 -32.76
C GLU A 388 -7.09 45.76 -31.95
N GLY A 389 -5.82 45.47 -31.67
CA GLY A 389 -4.78 46.43 -31.30
C GLY A 389 -3.39 45.81 -31.37
N GLU A 390 -2.87 45.59 -32.59
CA GLU A 390 -1.44 45.39 -32.86
C GLU A 390 -0.60 46.59 -32.40
N LEU A 391 0.56 46.35 -31.77
CA LEU A 391 1.79 47.13 -31.95
C LEU A 391 3.02 46.23 -31.69
N ASP A 392 3.62 45.78 -32.80
CA ASP A 392 5.05 45.83 -33.21
C ASP A 392 6.04 46.49 -32.19
N LEU A 393 7.35 46.19 -32.07
CA LEU A 393 8.39 45.99 -33.09
C LEU A 393 9.76 45.83 -32.33
N MET A 394 10.58 44.82 -32.68
CA MET A 394 12.08 44.72 -32.61
C MET A 394 12.82 45.08 -31.27
N GLU A 395 13.96 44.51 -30.85
CA GLU A 395 15.17 44.10 -31.57
C GLU A 395 16.12 43.31 -30.60
N ARG A 396 16.87 42.37 -31.18
CA ARG A 396 18.13 41.69 -30.76
C ARG A 396 18.76 41.98 -29.38
N ASP A 397 19.17 40.90 -28.70
CA ASP A 397 20.61 40.69 -28.50
C ASP A 397 21.00 39.20 -28.34
N THR A 398 22.04 38.83 -29.08
CA THR A 398 22.67 37.51 -29.14
C THR A 398 23.50 37.23 -27.89
N ILE A 399 23.13 36.20 -27.12
CA ILE A 399 24.02 35.57 -26.13
C ILE A 399 24.08 34.07 -26.43
N VAL A 400 25.27 33.63 -26.82
CA VAL A 400 25.64 32.23 -27.08
C VAL A 400 25.61 31.47 -25.75
N ALA A 401 24.71 30.49 -25.62
CA ALA A 401 24.69 29.55 -24.51
C ALA A 401 25.62 28.34 -24.81
N PRO A 402 26.39 27.84 -23.83
CA PRO A 402 27.34 26.75 -24.01
C PRO A 402 26.64 25.39 -24.17
N THR A 403 27.28 24.50 -24.93
CA THR A 403 26.85 23.12 -25.18
C THR A 403 26.66 22.32 -23.88
N PRO A 404 25.53 21.60 -23.69
CA PRO A 404 25.34 20.77 -22.51
C PRO A 404 26.19 19.49 -22.56
N PRO A 405 26.66 18.99 -21.41
CA PRO A 405 27.46 17.77 -21.31
C PRO A 405 26.63 16.53 -21.70
N GLN A 406 27.28 15.56 -22.36
CA GLN A 406 26.66 14.30 -22.76
C GLN A 406 26.20 13.53 -21.52
N ARG A 407 24.87 13.43 -21.32
CA ARG A 407 24.26 12.50 -20.36
C ARG A 407 24.45 11.06 -20.87
N PRO A 408 24.74 10.07 -20.00
CA PRO A 408 24.76 8.66 -20.39
C PRO A 408 23.38 8.23 -20.90
N PRO A 409 23.30 7.19 -21.75
CA PRO A 409 22.05 6.84 -22.43
C PRO A 409 21.02 6.37 -21.41
N ILE A 410 19.97 7.18 -21.23
CA ILE A 410 18.74 6.76 -20.58
C ILE A 410 18.20 5.59 -21.39
N GLU A 411 18.20 4.41 -20.78
CA GLU A 411 17.52 3.23 -21.30
C GLU A 411 16.05 3.60 -21.52
N ARG A 412 15.65 3.77 -22.78
CA ARG A 412 14.28 4.11 -23.12
C ARG A 412 13.42 2.89 -22.80
N VAL A 413 12.81 2.89 -21.61
CA VAL A 413 11.78 1.95 -21.22
C VAL A 413 10.66 2.02 -22.27
N SER A 414 10.60 1.03 -23.14
CA SER A 414 9.54 0.93 -24.15
C SER A 414 8.28 0.43 -23.46
N PHE A 415 7.36 1.33 -23.15
CA PHE A 415 6.04 0.93 -22.68
C PHE A 415 5.30 0.17 -23.80
N PRO A 416 4.67 -0.98 -23.51
CA PRO A 416 3.81 -1.66 -24.47
C PRO A 416 2.73 -0.69 -24.99
N LYS A 417 2.30 -0.85 -26.25
CA LYS A 417 1.14 -0.12 -26.77
C LYS A 417 -0.12 -0.67 -26.09
N GLY A 418 -0.54 -0.08 -24.98
CA GLY A 418 -1.76 -0.46 -24.26
C GLY A 418 -1.65 -0.13 -22.77
N LEU A 419 -2.74 -0.39 -22.04
CA LEU A 419 -2.67 -0.44 -20.58
C LEU A 419 -1.76 -1.63 -20.19
N PRO A 420 -0.99 -1.53 -19.09
CA PRO A 420 -0.15 -2.62 -18.62
C PRO A 420 -0.96 -3.74 -17.93
N TRP A 421 -2.31 -3.66 -17.98
CA TRP A 421 -3.22 -4.68 -17.47
C TRP A 421 -4.33 -5.02 -18.47
N ALA A 422 -4.84 -6.24 -18.37
CA ALA A 422 -5.97 -6.73 -19.15
C ALA A 422 -7.29 -6.13 -18.63
N PRO A 423 -8.20 -5.70 -19.51
CA PRO A 423 -9.53 -5.25 -19.10
C PRO A 423 -10.31 -6.41 -18.49
N LYS A 424 -11.09 -6.12 -17.44
CA LYS A 424 -11.92 -7.10 -16.72
C LYS A 424 -13.39 -6.76 -16.91
N VAL A 425 -14.16 -7.69 -17.47
CA VAL A 425 -15.60 -7.55 -17.69
C VAL A 425 -16.34 -8.44 -16.70
N ARG A 426 -17.32 -7.90 -15.98
CA ARG A 426 -18.18 -8.67 -15.08
C ARG A 426 -19.34 -9.28 -15.86
N GLN A 427 -19.93 -10.35 -15.32
CA GLN A 427 -21.12 -10.97 -15.90
C GLN A 427 -22.28 -9.96 -16.08
N LYS A 428 -22.51 -9.11 -15.07
CA LYS A 428 -23.53 -8.05 -15.10
C LYS A 428 -23.31 -7.03 -16.22
N ASP A 429 -22.07 -6.75 -16.59
CA ASP A 429 -21.75 -5.82 -17.69
C ASP A 429 -22.19 -6.39 -19.04
N ILE A 430 -22.04 -7.72 -19.22
CA ILE A 430 -22.49 -8.44 -20.42
C ILE A 430 -24.03 -8.45 -20.48
N GLU A 431 -24.68 -8.72 -19.34
CA GLU A 431 -26.14 -8.71 -19.21
C GLU A 431 -26.71 -7.35 -19.54
N HIS A 432 -26.19 -6.29 -18.94
CA HIS A 432 -26.62 -4.91 -19.18
C HIS A 432 -26.42 -4.49 -20.64
N PHE A 433 -25.25 -4.82 -21.22
CA PHE A 433 -24.97 -4.55 -22.63
C PHE A 433 -25.97 -5.25 -23.57
N LEU A 434 -26.29 -6.51 -23.30
CA LEU A 434 -27.26 -7.28 -24.07
C LEU A 434 -28.68 -6.78 -23.87
N GLU A 435 -29.06 -6.42 -22.65
CA GLU A 435 -30.38 -5.87 -22.34
C GLU A 435 -30.62 -4.55 -23.05
N ALA A 436 -29.66 -3.61 -22.97
CA ALA A 436 -29.71 -2.34 -23.69
C ALA A 436 -29.76 -2.55 -25.21
N SER A 437 -29.00 -3.51 -25.73
CA SER A 437 -28.98 -3.85 -27.15
C SER A 437 -30.31 -4.46 -27.61
N ARG A 438 -30.86 -5.43 -26.87
CA ARG A 438 -32.13 -6.07 -27.19
C ARG A 438 -33.29 -5.07 -27.08
N ASN A 439 -33.29 -4.20 -26.08
CA ASN A 439 -34.27 -3.12 -26.00
C ASN A 439 -34.21 -2.18 -27.19
N LYS A 440 -33.01 -1.78 -27.61
CA LYS A 440 -32.84 -0.87 -28.74
C LYS A 440 -33.23 -1.48 -30.10
N PHE A 441 -32.93 -2.76 -30.33
CA PHE A 441 -33.09 -3.39 -31.65
C PHE A 441 -34.32 -4.29 -31.78
N ILE A 442 -34.78 -4.88 -30.69
CA ILE A 442 -35.84 -5.91 -30.66
C ILE A 442 -37.04 -5.45 -29.81
N GLY A 443 -36.82 -4.60 -28.80
CA GLY A 443 -37.86 -4.07 -27.92
C GLY A 443 -38.31 -5.04 -26.81
N PHE A 444 -37.53 -6.08 -26.51
CA PHE A 444 -37.82 -7.06 -25.45
C PHE A 444 -36.55 -7.46 -24.68
N THR A 445 -36.68 -7.72 -23.37
CA THR A 445 -35.59 -8.18 -22.51
C THR A 445 -35.73 -9.65 -22.16
N LEU A 446 -34.65 -10.42 -22.35
CA LEU A 446 -34.50 -11.75 -21.77
C LEU A 446 -33.63 -11.59 -20.53
N GLY A 447 -34.23 -11.62 -19.34
CA GLY A 447 -33.51 -11.49 -18.08
C GLY A 447 -32.48 -12.62 -17.90
N GLN A 448 -31.28 -12.27 -17.41
CA GLN A 448 -30.15 -13.18 -17.13
C GLN A 448 -29.59 -13.99 -18.32
N ASP A 449 -30.14 -13.82 -19.52
CA ASP A 449 -29.69 -14.55 -20.71
C ASP A 449 -28.51 -13.84 -21.39
N THR A 450 -27.34 -14.47 -21.39
CA THR A 450 -26.13 -13.97 -22.05
C THR A 450 -25.76 -14.71 -23.34
N GLU A 451 -26.58 -15.66 -23.79
CA GLU A 451 -26.29 -16.52 -24.95
C GLU A 451 -27.12 -16.15 -26.18
N THR A 452 -28.37 -15.71 -26.03
CA THR A 452 -29.22 -15.43 -27.21
C THR A 452 -28.84 -14.12 -27.90
N LEU A 453 -28.27 -14.23 -29.11
CA LEU A 453 -27.89 -13.08 -29.95
C LEU A 453 -28.79 -12.89 -31.18
N ILE A 454 -29.87 -13.67 -31.27
CA ILE A 454 -30.79 -13.66 -32.41
C ILE A 454 -31.45 -12.27 -32.52
N GLY A 455 -31.49 -11.72 -33.73
CA GLY A 455 -32.06 -10.40 -34.00
C GLY A 455 -31.13 -9.21 -33.76
N LEU A 456 -29.94 -9.43 -33.20
CA LEU A 456 -28.95 -8.37 -32.97
C LEU A 456 -27.99 -8.21 -34.18
N PRO A 457 -27.57 -6.97 -34.52
CA PRO A 457 -26.58 -6.70 -35.56
C PRO A 457 -25.21 -7.36 -35.32
N ARG A 458 -24.48 -7.68 -36.41
CA ARG A 458 -23.13 -8.26 -36.35
C ARG A 458 -22.13 -7.50 -35.46
N PRO A 459 -22.06 -6.15 -35.45
CA PRO A 459 -21.17 -5.44 -34.54
C PRO A 459 -21.42 -5.79 -33.06
N ILE A 460 -22.67 -6.05 -32.68
CA ILE A 460 -23.01 -6.44 -31.31
C ILE A 460 -22.51 -7.86 -31.02
N HIS A 461 -22.57 -8.77 -32.00
CA HIS A 461 -22.03 -10.12 -31.84
C HIS A 461 -20.51 -10.07 -31.59
N GLU A 462 -19.79 -9.22 -32.33
CA GLU A 462 -18.35 -9.01 -32.13
C GLU A 462 -18.04 -8.38 -30.77
N SER A 463 -18.84 -7.41 -30.33
CA SER A 463 -18.73 -6.82 -28.99
C SER A 463 -18.96 -7.86 -27.90
N VAL A 464 -20.03 -8.64 -27.96
CA VAL A 464 -20.32 -9.71 -26.97
C VAL A 464 -19.21 -10.74 -26.93
N LYS A 465 -18.69 -11.15 -28.10
CA LYS A 465 -17.56 -12.07 -28.17
C LYS A 465 -16.33 -11.50 -27.43
N THR A 466 -16.04 -10.22 -27.64
CA THR A 466 -14.92 -9.53 -26.98
C THR A 466 -15.13 -9.40 -25.47
N LEU A 467 -16.36 -9.08 -25.05
CA LEU A 467 -16.73 -8.99 -23.63
C LEU A 467 -16.62 -10.35 -22.94
N LYS A 468 -17.10 -11.44 -23.57
CA LYS A 468 -16.97 -12.81 -23.06
C LYS A 468 -15.51 -13.25 -22.96
N GLN A 469 -14.66 -12.85 -23.92
CA GLN A 469 -13.23 -13.15 -23.88
C GLN A 469 -12.51 -12.53 -22.67
N HIS A 470 -12.95 -11.34 -22.24
CA HIS A 470 -12.39 -10.62 -21.09
C HIS A 470 -13.24 -10.78 -19.81
N LYS A 471 -14.13 -11.78 -19.79
CA LYS A 471 -14.95 -12.07 -18.62
C LYS A 471 -14.05 -12.51 -17.47
N TYR A 472 -14.08 -11.74 -16.40
CA TYR A 472 -13.39 -12.07 -15.15
C TYR A 472 -14.40 -12.62 -14.16
N ILE A 473 -14.09 -13.78 -13.58
CA ILE A 473 -14.84 -14.40 -12.49
C ILE A 473 -13.96 -14.29 -11.24
N SER A 474 -14.43 -13.58 -10.23
CA SER A 474 -13.74 -13.49 -8.94
C SER A 474 -14.02 -14.73 -8.09
N ILE A 475 -13.16 -15.00 -7.10
CA ILE A 475 -13.40 -16.07 -6.12
C ILE A 475 -14.69 -15.78 -5.34
N SER A 476 -14.93 -14.51 -4.99
CA SER A 476 -16.15 -14.06 -4.31
C SER A 476 -17.40 -14.33 -5.14
N ASP A 477 -17.36 -14.16 -6.47
CA ASP A 477 -18.53 -14.48 -7.31
C ASP A 477 -18.86 -15.98 -7.29
N VAL A 478 -17.84 -16.84 -7.19
CA VAL A 478 -18.05 -18.29 -7.04
C VAL A 478 -18.65 -18.60 -5.68
N GLN A 479 -18.15 -17.99 -4.61
CA GLN A 479 -18.66 -18.15 -3.26
C GLN A 479 -20.13 -17.70 -3.16
N ILE A 480 -20.46 -16.48 -3.61
CA ILE A 480 -21.84 -15.96 -3.63
C ILE A 480 -22.77 -16.92 -4.38
N LYS A 481 -22.33 -17.43 -5.54
CA LYS A 481 -23.14 -18.36 -6.32
C LYS A 481 -23.38 -19.68 -5.58
N ASN A 482 -22.37 -20.22 -4.91
CA ASN A 482 -22.50 -21.43 -4.09
C ASN A 482 -23.47 -21.19 -2.93
N GLU A 483 -23.38 -20.03 -2.27
CA GLU A 483 -24.27 -19.61 -1.18
C GLU A 483 -25.73 -19.50 -1.67
N GLU A 484 -25.96 -18.85 -2.82
CA GLU A 484 -27.29 -18.78 -3.47
C GLU A 484 -27.84 -20.17 -3.84
N GLU A 485 -26.99 -21.12 -4.24
CA GLU A 485 -27.40 -22.51 -4.52
C GLU A 485 -27.75 -23.26 -3.22
N LEU A 486 -27.02 -23.00 -2.15
CA LEU A 486 -27.25 -23.58 -0.83
C LEU A 486 -28.55 -23.06 -0.20
N GLU A 487 -28.83 -21.76 -0.32
CA GLU A 487 -30.11 -21.16 0.10
C GLU A 487 -31.32 -21.75 -0.66
N LYS A 488 -31.15 -22.09 -1.94
CA LYS A 488 -32.20 -22.72 -2.75
C LYS A 488 -32.48 -24.16 -2.33
N CYS A 489 -31.48 -24.87 -1.83
CA CYS A 489 -31.52 -26.32 -1.62
C CYS A 489 -30.85 -26.75 -0.29
N PRO A 490 -31.24 -26.18 0.88
CA PRO A 490 -30.49 -26.32 2.13
C PRO A 490 -30.46 -27.75 2.68
N MET A 491 -31.53 -28.51 2.47
CA MET A 491 -31.64 -29.89 2.96
C MET A 491 -30.83 -30.91 2.12
N SER A 492 -30.34 -30.50 0.96
CA SER A 492 -29.71 -31.38 -0.05
C SER A 492 -28.19 -31.29 -0.08
N LEU A 493 -27.65 -30.12 0.30
CA LEU A 493 -26.23 -29.81 0.15
C LEU A 493 -25.40 -30.02 1.43
N GLY A 494 -26.06 -30.24 2.57
CA GLY A 494 -25.39 -30.49 3.86
C GLY A 494 -24.82 -29.22 4.49
N GLU A 495 -24.09 -29.39 5.59
CA GLU A 495 -23.31 -28.30 6.20
C GLU A 495 -22.06 -28.00 5.35
N GLU A 496 -21.77 -26.72 5.14
CA GLU A 496 -20.56 -26.29 4.43
C GLU A 496 -19.32 -26.53 5.32
N GLU A 497 -18.34 -27.30 4.81
CA GLU A 497 -17.04 -27.46 5.47
C GLU A 497 -16.18 -26.21 5.18
N VAL A 498 -16.20 -25.26 6.11
CA VAL A 498 -15.34 -24.07 6.05
C VAL A 498 -13.98 -24.40 6.65
N GLU A 499 -12.91 -24.20 5.87
CA GLU A 499 -11.54 -24.39 6.35
C GLU A 499 -11.19 -23.31 7.40
N GLU A 500 -10.83 -23.74 8.61
CA GLU A 500 -10.42 -22.85 9.71
C GLU A 500 -9.01 -22.28 9.49
N THR A 501 -8.88 -21.39 8.50
CA THR A 501 -7.64 -20.66 8.26
C THR A 501 -7.43 -19.55 9.30
N PRO A 502 -6.19 -19.06 9.53
CA PRO A 502 -5.96 -17.92 10.41
C PRO A 502 -6.81 -16.67 10.08
N CYS A 503 -7.04 -16.44 8.79
CA CYS A 503 -7.90 -15.35 8.32
C CYS A 503 -9.37 -15.58 8.74
N GLU A 504 -9.86 -16.80 8.60
CA GLU A 504 -11.24 -17.16 8.96
C GLU A 504 -11.46 -17.06 10.48
N VAL A 505 -10.52 -17.57 11.27
CA VAL A 505 -10.57 -17.50 12.73
C VAL A 505 -10.61 -16.04 13.20
N LEU A 506 -9.75 -15.19 12.63
CA LEU A 506 -9.75 -13.76 12.95
C LEU A 506 -11.03 -13.07 12.48
N TYR A 507 -11.49 -13.34 11.26
CA TYR A 507 -12.72 -12.77 10.71
C TYR A 507 -13.94 -13.12 11.56
N ARG A 508 -14.11 -14.39 11.92
CA ARG A 508 -15.18 -14.87 12.81
C ARG A 508 -15.17 -14.15 14.16
N ALA A 509 -13.99 -13.96 14.74
CA ALA A 509 -13.85 -13.26 16.01
C ALA A 509 -14.18 -11.75 15.89
N MET A 510 -13.85 -11.13 14.75
CA MET A 510 -14.12 -9.72 14.47
C MET A 510 -15.55 -9.44 14.00
N LEU A 511 -16.27 -10.43 13.48
CA LEU A 511 -17.51 -10.25 12.69
C LEU A 511 -18.55 -9.35 13.38
N TYR A 512 -18.82 -9.58 14.66
CA TYR A 512 -19.82 -8.80 15.41
C TYR A 512 -19.43 -7.33 15.61
N ASN A 513 -18.13 -7.03 15.60
CA ASN A 513 -17.57 -5.70 15.80
C ASN A 513 -16.96 -5.11 14.51
N LEU A 514 -17.12 -5.77 13.36
CA LEU A 514 -16.51 -5.36 12.10
C LEU A 514 -16.76 -3.88 11.74
N PRO A 515 -17.97 -3.32 11.92
CA PRO A 515 -18.22 -1.90 11.64
C PRO A 515 -17.37 -0.94 12.48
N GLN A 516 -16.89 -1.36 13.66
CA GLN A 516 -16.06 -0.54 14.55
C GLN A 516 -14.60 -0.49 14.08
N TYR A 517 -14.17 -1.47 13.28
CA TYR A 517 -12.82 -1.56 12.73
C TYR A 517 -12.70 -0.95 11.33
N MET A 518 -13.84 -0.69 10.66
CA MET A 518 -13.86 -0.02 9.37
C MET A 518 -13.68 1.49 9.54
N VAL A 519 -12.63 2.03 8.92
CA VAL A 519 -12.48 3.49 8.78
C VAL A 519 -13.41 3.93 7.66
N SER A 520 -14.48 4.64 8.01
CA SER A 520 -15.45 5.25 7.07
C SER A 520 -14.97 6.58 6.52
#